data_AF-A0A1E4TGP9-F1
#
_entry.id   AF-A0A1E4TGP9-F1
#
_cell.length_a   1.000
_cell.length_b   1.000
_cell.length_c   1.000
_cell.angle_alpha   90.00
_cell.angle_beta   90.00
_cell.angle_gamma   90.00
#
_symmetry.space_group_name_H-M   'P 1'
#
loop_
_entity.id
_entity.type
_entity.pdbx_description
1 polymer ?
#
loop_
_entity_poly.entity_id
_entity_poly.type
_entity_poly.pdbx_seq_one_letter_code
_entity_poly.pdbx_strand_id
1 'polypeptide(L)'
;MITYLVIVVFIYEQILATQNDLGRMTERKKVNDKESALRNRIMEHMNLQHETSLLDYVQHYCKMPRPRRAVMTDISTEEVEVLYTMRSGQQKKVSLKFQKPIKSLSLARDQLVRMAKVAAEGLGYSPYTVSNFRFMNFPGFITFTGVTTIFASLAVPSKYFDSDSLIFDYIPRDYLEYTLKFEQFRFLIAMTVAAIHFVEACIMIRRTRFYRVPLGPRLLWVLATLFEGFPAMMRFSSEVEKATSG
;
A
#
# COMPACT_ATOMS: atom_id res chain seq x y z
N MET A 1 -67.29 28.63 -37.21
CA MET A 1 -65.86 28.97 -37.44
C MET A 1 -65.08 29.11 -36.13
N ILE A 2 -65.60 29.83 -35.13
CA ILE A 2 -64.94 30.04 -33.82
C ILE A 2 -64.66 28.73 -33.06
N THR A 3 -65.61 27.79 -33.04
CA THR A 3 -65.46 26.49 -32.34
C THR A 3 -64.32 25.63 -32.89
N TYR A 4 -64.08 25.68 -34.21
CA TYR A 4 -63.02 24.91 -34.85
C TYR A 4 -61.63 25.46 -34.49
N LEU A 5 -61.51 26.78 -34.41
CA LEU A 5 -60.27 27.44 -34.01
C LEU A 5 -59.89 27.10 -32.56
N VAL A 6 -60.88 27.07 -31.65
CA VAL A 6 -60.67 26.73 -30.23
C VAL A 6 -60.19 25.28 -30.07
N ILE A 7 -60.79 24.35 -30.82
CA ILE A 7 -60.39 22.93 -30.78
C ILE A 7 -58.96 22.75 -31.32
N VAL A 8 -58.62 23.42 -32.42
CA VAL A 8 -57.27 23.33 -33.02
C VAL A 8 -56.21 23.91 -32.09
N VAL A 9 -56.48 25.06 -31.46
CA VAL A 9 -55.55 25.67 -30.47
C VAL A 9 -55.38 24.75 -29.26
N PHE A 10 -56.48 24.18 -28.74
CA PHE A 10 -56.41 23.25 -27.60
C PHE A 10 -55.59 21.99 -27.92
N ILE A 11 -55.81 21.39 -29.10
CA ILE A 11 -55.03 20.23 -29.56
C ILE A 11 -53.56 20.59 -29.73
N TYR A 12 -53.25 21.77 -30.27
CA TYR A 12 -51.87 22.23 -30.46
C TYR A 12 -51.13 22.42 -29.12
N GLU A 13 -51.76 23.06 -28.14
CA GLU A 13 -51.22 23.19 -26.77
C GLU A 13 -50.98 21.82 -26.12
N GLN A 14 -51.89 20.87 -26.30
CA GLN A 14 -51.76 19.53 -25.74
C GLN A 14 -50.63 18.72 -26.40
N ILE A 15 -50.42 18.91 -27.71
CA ILE A 15 -49.27 18.33 -28.44
C ILE A 15 -47.96 18.94 -27.93
N LEU A 16 -47.89 20.27 -27.76
CA LEU A 16 -46.69 20.95 -27.25
C LEU A 16 -46.34 20.51 -25.82
N ALA A 17 -47.33 20.41 -24.94
CA ALA A 17 -47.14 19.91 -23.57
C ALA A 17 -46.59 18.48 -23.56
N THR A 18 -47.15 17.61 -24.40
CA THR A 18 -46.72 16.21 -24.52
C THR A 18 -45.27 16.11 -25.05
N GLN A 19 -44.91 16.91 -26.06
CA GLN A 19 -43.53 16.93 -26.58
C GLN A 19 -42.52 17.42 -25.52
N ASN A 20 -42.89 18.40 -24.71
CA ASN A 20 -42.03 18.92 -23.64
C ASN A 20 -41.79 17.87 -22.54
N ASP A 21 -42.83 17.12 -22.16
CA ASP A 21 -42.71 16.04 -21.18
C ASP A 21 -41.89 14.86 -21.70
N LEU A 22 -42.07 14.46 -22.96
CA LEU A 22 -41.19 13.45 -23.59
C LEU A 22 -39.73 13.91 -23.61
N GLY A 23 -39.46 15.18 -23.93
CA GLY A 23 -38.12 15.75 -23.88
C GLY A 23 -37.48 15.61 -22.49
N ARG A 24 -38.21 16.03 -21.44
CA ARG A 24 -37.77 15.93 -20.03
C ARG A 24 -37.55 14.49 -19.57
N MET A 25 -38.41 13.55 -19.96
CA MET A 25 -38.24 12.13 -19.63
C MET A 25 -36.98 11.55 -20.28
N THR A 26 -36.73 11.90 -21.54
CA THR A 26 -35.55 11.43 -22.29
C THR A 26 -34.26 11.96 -21.66
N GLU A 27 -34.25 13.22 -21.24
CA GLU A 27 -33.12 13.84 -20.56
C GLU A 27 -32.87 13.23 -19.17
N ARG A 28 -33.91 13.03 -18.35
CA ARG A 28 -33.80 12.36 -17.05
C ARG A 28 -33.24 10.93 -17.19
N LYS A 29 -33.73 10.17 -18.17
CA LYS A 29 -33.22 8.82 -18.44
C LYS A 29 -31.73 8.85 -18.76
N LYS A 30 -31.31 9.77 -19.65
CA LYS A 30 -29.90 9.94 -20.02
C LYS A 30 -29.01 10.32 -18.83
N VAL A 31 -29.50 11.14 -17.91
CA VAL A 31 -28.77 11.49 -16.66
C VAL A 31 -28.63 10.28 -15.75
N ASN A 32 -29.70 9.52 -15.52
CA ASN A 32 -29.67 8.30 -14.71
C ASN A 32 -28.75 7.23 -15.30
N ASP A 33 -28.75 7.06 -16.62
CA ASP A 33 -27.87 6.11 -17.32
C ASP A 33 -26.39 6.51 -17.15
N LYS A 34 -26.07 7.81 -17.22
CA LYS A 34 -24.71 8.30 -16.99
C LYS A 34 -24.27 8.11 -15.52
N GLU A 35 -25.15 8.42 -14.58
CA GLU A 35 -24.84 8.29 -13.15
C GLU A 35 -24.64 6.83 -12.76
N SER A 36 -25.50 5.92 -13.23
CA SER A 36 -25.36 4.49 -13.00
C SER A 36 -24.08 3.93 -13.61
N ALA A 37 -23.70 4.36 -14.82
CA ALA A 37 -22.43 3.99 -15.42
C ALA A 37 -21.22 4.48 -14.60
N LEU A 38 -21.27 5.70 -14.06
CA LEU A 38 -20.22 6.23 -13.18
C LEU A 38 -20.15 5.46 -11.87
N ARG A 39 -21.30 5.18 -11.24
CA ARG A 39 -21.42 4.36 -10.02
C ARG A 39 -20.76 2.99 -10.22
N ASN A 40 -21.11 2.30 -11.31
CA ASN A 40 -20.55 0.98 -11.63
C ASN A 40 -19.02 1.03 -11.80
N ARG A 41 -18.49 2.04 -12.50
CA ARG A 41 -17.04 2.21 -12.66
C ARG A 41 -16.33 2.43 -11.34
N ILE A 42 -16.91 3.22 -10.43
CA ILE A 42 -16.34 3.45 -9.09
C ILE A 42 -16.32 2.13 -8.32
N MET A 43 -17.43 1.40 -8.29
CA MET A 43 -17.51 0.12 -7.58
C MET A 43 -16.53 -0.91 -8.14
N GLU A 44 -16.47 -1.07 -9.45
CA GLU A 44 -15.54 -1.99 -10.12
C GLU A 44 -14.09 -1.65 -9.77
N HIS A 45 -13.70 -0.37 -9.88
CA HIS A 45 -12.37 0.08 -9.52
C HIS A 45 -12.04 -0.21 -8.05
N MET A 46 -12.96 0.11 -7.13
CA MET A 46 -12.77 -0.12 -5.70
C MET A 46 -12.65 -1.61 -5.36
N ASN A 47 -13.48 -2.44 -5.98
CA ASN A 47 -13.48 -3.89 -5.75
C ASN A 47 -12.26 -4.59 -6.35
N LEU A 48 -11.71 -4.09 -7.45
CA LEU A 48 -10.53 -4.66 -8.10
C LEU A 48 -9.22 -4.23 -7.44
N GLN A 49 -9.11 -2.95 -7.06
CA GLN A 49 -7.82 -2.35 -6.67
C GLN A 49 -7.73 -1.96 -5.19
N HIS A 50 -8.87 -1.83 -4.49
CA HIS A 50 -8.93 -1.22 -3.17
C HIS A 50 -9.68 -2.06 -2.13
N GLU A 51 -9.69 -3.40 -2.26
CA GLU A 51 -10.27 -4.28 -1.26
C GLU A 51 -9.70 -4.03 0.15
N THR A 52 -8.39 -3.77 0.26
CA THR A 52 -7.75 -3.43 1.54
C THR A 52 -8.39 -2.21 2.21
N SER A 53 -8.69 -1.17 1.44
CA SER A 53 -9.36 0.03 1.95
C SER A 53 -10.77 -0.28 2.43
N LEU A 54 -11.51 -1.14 1.70
CA LEU A 54 -12.85 -1.58 2.11
C LEU A 54 -12.82 -2.38 3.42
N LEU A 55 -11.84 -3.26 3.60
CA LEU A 55 -11.62 -3.98 4.86
C LEU A 55 -11.34 -3.00 6.00
N ASP A 56 -10.51 -1.99 5.76
CA ASP A 56 -10.17 -0.98 6.76
C ASP A 56 -11.37 -0.10 7.09
N TYR A 57 -12.24 0.24 6.13
CA TYR A 57 -13.48 0.98 6.40
C TYR A 57 -14.36 0.25 7.40
N VAL A 58 -14.63 -1.03 7.13
CA VAL A 58 -15.47 -1.86 7.99
C VAL A 58 -14.83 -1.99 9.38
N GLN A 59 -13.52 -2.23 9.45
CA GLN A 59 -12.83 -2.38 10.73
C GLN A 59 -12.82 -1.07 11.54
N HIS A 60 -12.51 0.06 10.89
CA HIS A 60 -12.34 1.34 11.56
C HIS A 60 -13.66 2.05 11.87
N TYR A 61 -14.57 2.18 10.89
CA TYR A 61 -15.80 2.93 11.04
C TYR A 61 -16.90 2.14 11.73
N CYS A 62 -17.00 0.82 11.48
CA CYS A 62 -17.99 -0.02 12.16
C CYS A 62 -17.47 -0.65 13.46
N LYS A 63 -16.20 -0.40 13.84
CA LYS A 63 -15.55 -0.99 15.04
C LYS A 63 -15.65 -2.53 15.08
N MET A 64 -15.58 -3.16 13.91
CA MET A 64 -15.70 -4.61 13.76
C MET A 64 -14.33 -5.29 13.79
N PRO A 65 -14.24 -6.58 14.21
CA PRO A 65 -13.04 -7.38 14.01
C PRO A 65 -12.66 -7.47 12.53
N ARG A 66 -11.36 -7.65 12.23
CA ARG A 66 -10.84 -7.65 10.86
C ARG A 66 -11.57 -8.69 9.97
N PRO A 67 -12.34 -8.25 8.97
CA PRO A 67 -13.02 -9.16 8.05
C PRO A 67 -12.02 -9.88 7.13
N ARG A 68 -12.46 -10.97 6.51
CA ARG A 68 -11.66 -11.75 5.54
C ARG A 68 -11.71 -11.15 4.14
N ARG A 69 -12.89 -10.65 3.74
CA ARG A 69 -13.18 -10.11 2.41
C ARG A 69 -14.12 -8.92 2.54
N ALA A 70 -14.02 -7.94 1.65
CA ALA A 70 -14.98 -6.85 1.55
C ALA A 70 -15.21 -6.45 0.08
N VAL A 71 -16.46 -6.16 -0.26
CA VAL A 71 -16.90 -5.77 -1.59
C VAL A 71 -17.87 -4.60 -1.45
N MET A 72 -17.61 -3.51 -2.17
CA MET A 72 -18.54 -2.40 -2.32
C MET A 72 -19.71 -2.85 -3.18
N THR A 73 -20.93 -2.77 -2.64
CA THR A 73 -22.16 -3.18 -3.33
C THR A 73 -22.96 -2.01 -3.86
N ASP A 74 -22.82 -0.83 -3.26
CA ASP A 74 -23.46 0.39 -3.74
C ASP A 74 -22.70 1.64 -3.25
N ILE A 75 -22.92 2.77 -3.92
CA ILE A 75 -22.45 4.09 -3.52
C ILE A 75 -23.44 5.17 -3.93
N SER A 76 -23.73 6.08 -2.99
CA SER A 76 -24.57 7.25 -3.18
C SER A 76 -23.79 8.54 -2.88
N THR A 77 -24.47 9.68 -2.88
CA THR A 77 -23.90 10.97 -2.46
C THR A 77 -23.73 11.09 -0.95
N GLU A 78 -24.30 10.18 -0.16
CA GLU A 78 -24.32 10.24 1.29
C GLU A 78 -23.56 9.08 1.94
N GLU A 79 -23.53 7.93 1.30
CA GLU A 79 -23.02 6.70 1.90
C GLU A 79 -22.46 5.70 0.89
N VAL A 80 -21.71 4.74 1.43
CA VAL A 80 -21.13 3.60 0.72
C VAL A 80 -21.62 2.32 1.37
N GLU A 81 -22.18 1.41 0.59
CA GLU A 81 -22.55 0.09 1.07
C GLU A 81 -21.43 -0.92 0.84
N VAL A 82 -21.08 -1.66 1.89
CA VAL A 82 -20.06 -2.70 1.84
C VAL A 82 -20.63 -4.02 2.36
N LEU A 83 -20.56 -5.06 1.54
CA LEU A 83 -20.74 -6.44 1.94
C LEU A 83 -19.39 -7.01 2.37
N TYR A 84 -19.29 -7.49 3.61
CA TYR A 84 -18.06 -8.10 4.11
C TYR A 84 -18.31 -9.52 4.62
N THR A 85 -17.27 -10.34 4.53
CA THR A 85 -17.27 -11.72 5.00
C THR A 85 -16.38 -11.84 6.22
N MET A 86 -16.96 -12.27 7.34
CA MET A 86 -16.22 -12.56 8.56
C MET A 86 -15.35 -13.81 8.40
N ARG A 87 -14.39 -14.00 9.31
CA ARG A 87 -13.56 -15.23 9.32
C ARG A 87 -14.37 -16.50 9.50
N SER A 88 -15.53 -16.41 10.16
CA SER A 88 -16.50 -17.50 10.31
C SER A 88 -17.23 -17.86 9.00
N GLY A 89 -17.07 -17.08 7.93
CA GLY A 89 -17.81 -17.24 6.67
C GLY A 89 -19.12 -16.46 6.61
N GLN A 90 -19.61 -15.92 7.74
CA GLN A 90 -20.82 -15.10 7.77
C GLN A 90 -20.63 -13.82 6.94
N GLN A 91 -21.59 -13.54 6.05
CA GLN A 91 -21.67 -12.30 5.29
C GLN A 91 -22.59 -11.31 5.97
N LYS A 92 -22.18 -10.04 6.01
CA LYS A 92 -22.98 -8.93 6.54
C LYS A 92 -22.81 -7.71 5.66
N LYS A 93 -23.88 -6.93 5.50
CA LYS A 93 -23.86 -5.65 4.80
C LYS A 93 -23.86 -4.51 5.82
N VAL A 94 -23.07 -3.49 5.57
CA VAL A 94 -23.06 -2.24 6.34
C VAL A 94 -23.15 -1.05 5.39
N SER A 95 -23.78 0.02 5.87
CA SER A 95 -23.79 1.32 5.20
C SER A 95 -22.91 2.30 5.97
N LEU A 96 -21.98 2.92 5.24
CA LEU A 96 -20.96 3.83 5.77
C LEU A 96 -21.24 5.24 5.27
N LYS A 97 -21.68 6.12 6.17
CA LYS A 97 -21.95 7.51 5.83
C LYS A 97 -20.66 8.28 5.59
N PHE A 98 -20.65 9.10 4.55
CA PHE A 98 -19.63 10.10 4.37
C PHE A 98 -19.72 11.14 5.49
N GLN A 99 -18.57 11.52 6.04
CA GLN A 99 -18.50 12.60 7.03
C GLN A 99 -19.10 13.90 6.49
N LYS A 100 -18.94 14.15 5.19
CA LYS A 100 -19.58 15.24 4.46
C LYS A 100 -20.23 14.66 3.20
N PRO A 101 -21.56 14.78 3.05
CA PRO A 101 -22.24 14.41 1.81
C PRO A 101 -21.61 15.11 0.60
N ILE A 102 -21.43 14.37 -0.48
CA ILE A 102 -20.87 14.90 -1.74
C ILE A 102 -22.01 15.32 -2.66
N LYS A 103 -21.80 16.37 -3.47
CA LYS A 103 -22.85 16.89 -4.37
C LYS A 103 -23.09 16.00 -5.60
N SER A 104 -22.10 15.17 -5.95
CA SER A 104 -22.11 14.30 -7.12
C SER A 104 -21.09 13.18 -6.95
N LEU A 105 -21.32 12.03 -7.58
CA LEU A 105 -20.40 10.89 -7.59
C LEU A 105 -19.05 11.21 -8.26
N SER A 106 -18.93 12.29 -9.03
CA SER A 106 -17.63 12.75 -9.53
C SER A 106 -16.64 13.10 -8.41
N LEU A 107 -17.15 13.47 -7.22
CA LEU A 107 -16.36 13.79 -6.03
C LEU A 107 -16.13 12.58 -5.11
N ALA A 108 -16.69 11.41 -5.46
CA ALA A 108 -16.61 10.21 -4.62
C ALA A 108 -15.16 9.75 -4.43
N ARG A 109 -14.33 9.84 -5.48
CA ARG A 109 -12.91 9.45 -5.42
C ARG A 109 -12.18 10.14 -4.28
N ASP A 110 -12.27 11.47 -4.20
CA ASP A 110 -11.56 12.24 -3.18
C ASP A 110 -12.05 11.90 -1.76
N GLN A 111 -13.35 11.67 -1.62
CA GLN A 111 -13.94 11.30 -0.34
C GLN A 111 -13.52 9.89 0.10
N LEU A 112 -13.49 8.93 -0.82
CA LEU A 112 -13.00 7.57 -0.57
C LEU A 112 -11.51 7.58 -0.20
N VAL A 113 -10.68 8.32 -0.92
CA VAL A 113 -9.25 8.46 -0.58
C VAL A 113 -9.06 9.02 0.82
N ARG A 114 -9.81 10.05 1.21
CA ARG A 114 -9.77 10.58 2.59
C ARG A 114 -10.19 9.54 3.62
N MET A 115 -11.27 8.80 3.36
CA MET A 115 -11.71 7.72 4.25
C MET A 115 -10.65 6.63 4.39
N ALA A 116 -9.95 6.28 3.31
CA ALA A 116 -8.89 5.26 3.33
C ALA A 116 -7.71 5.69 4.21
N LYS A 117 -7.30 6.95 4.11
CA LYS A 117 -6.25 7.52 4.97
C LYS A 117 -6.65 7.47 6.44
N VAL A 118 -7.83 8.01 6.78
CA VAL A 118 -8.33 8.04 8.17
C VAL A 118 -8.48 6.62 8.74
N ALA A 119 -9.06 5.70 7.97
CA ALA A 119 -9.24 4.32 8.41
C ALA A 119 -7.91 3.60 8.64
N ALA A 120 -6.95 3.73 7.71
CA ALA A 120 -5.65 3.10 7.84
C ALA A 120 -4.84 3.67 9.02
N GLU A 121 -4.79 5.00 9.16
CA GLU A 121 -4.11 5.68 10.25
C GLU A 121 -4.72 5.28 11.61
N GLY A 122 -6.04 5.26 11.71
CA GLY A 122 -6.75 4.83 12.92
C GLY A 122 -6.57 3.35 13.27
N LEU A 123 -6.01 2.54 12.35
CA LEU A 123 -5.65 1.14 12.59
C LEU A 123 -4.13 0.95 12.76
N GLY A 124 -3.33 2.01 12.70
CA GLY A 124 -1.87 1.95 12.83
C GLY A 124 -1.15 1.42 11.59
N TYR A 125 -1.70 1.66 10.41
CA TYR A 125 -1.14 1.22 9.13
C TYR A 125 -1.02 2.39 8.15
N SER A 126 -0.19 2.20 7.11
CA SER A 126 -0.23 3.04 5.92
C SER A 126 -1.49 2.74 5.09
N PRO A 127 -2.09 3.75 4.44
CA PRO A 127 -3.12 3.53 3.42
C PRO A 127 -2.54 2.95 2.12
N TYR A 128 -1.22 2.96 1.98
CA TYR A 128 -0.49 2.44 0.83
C TYR A 128 0.13 1.07 1.15
N THR A 129 0.24 0.22 0.13
CA THR A 129 0.85 -1.11 0.24
C THR A 129 2.11 -1.17 -0.60
N VAL A 130 3.20 -1.66 -0.01
CA VAL A 130 4.44 -1.98 -0.74
C VAL A 130 4.46 -3.47 -1.05
N SER A 131 4.40 -3.85 -2.32
CA SER A 131 4.37 -5.26 -2.75
C SER A 131 5.69 -5.76 -3.32
N ASN A 132 6.53 -4.86 -3.84
CA ASN A 132 7.73 -5.24 -4.57
C ASN A 132 8.94 -5.39 -3.65
N PHE A 133 9.71 -6.45 -3.91
CA PHE A 133 11.06 -6.61 -3.38
C PHE A 133 12.05 -6.30 -4.50
N ARG A 134 13.18 -5.67 -4.15
CA ARG A 134 14.29 -5.44 -5.08
C ARG A 134 15.57 -6.02 -4.52
N PHE A 135 16.24 -6.82 -5.35
CA PHE A 135 17.54 -7.37 -5.02
C PHE A 135 18.59 -6.28 -4.81
N MET A 136 19.67 -6.71 -4.17
CA MET A 136 20.83 -5.92 -3.82
C MET A 136 21.35 -5.11 -5.02
N ASN A 137 21.59 -3.83 -4.77
CA ASN A 137 22.28 -2.92 -5.69
C ASN A 137 23.74 -2.76 -5.28
N PHE A 138 24.52 -1.99 -6.04
CA PHE A 138 25.97 -1.85 -5.80
C PHE A 138 26.34 -1.42 -4.35
N PRO A 139 25.68 -0.43 -3.72
CA PRO A 139 25.93 -0.13 -2.31
C PRO A 139 25.66 -1.30 -1.37
N GLY A 140 24.56 -2.04 -1.59
CA GLY A 140 24.25 -3.23 -0.82
C GLY A 140 25.30 -4.33 -1.00
N PHE A 141 25.85 -4.51 -2.21
CA PHE A 141 26.90 -5.50 -2.49
C PHE A 141 28.19 -5.20 -1.72
N ILE A 142 28.57 -3.93 -1.62
CA ILE A 142 29.73 -3.51 -0.82
C ILE A 142 29.50 -3.85 0.66
N THR A 143 28.34 -3.47 1.22
CA THR A 143 28.05 -3.74 2.64
C THR A 143 27.94 -5.23 2.92
N PHE A 144 27.25 -5.99 2.06
CA PHE A 144 27.16 -7.45 2.15
C PHE A 144 28.53 -8.11 2.16
N THR A 145 29.43 -7.69 1.26
CA THR A 145 30.80 -8.20 1.21
C THR A 145 31.54 -7.87 2.50
N GLY A 146 31.49 -6.61 2.96
CA GLY A 146 32.15 -6.20 4.20
C GLY A 146 31.66 -6.94 5.43
N VAL A 147 30.33 -7.09 5.59
CA VAL A 147 29.69 -7.85 6.67
C VAL A 147 30.12 -9.30 6.60
N THR A 148 30.07 -9.93 5.43
CA THR A 148 30.50 -11.32 5.23
C THR A 148 31.97 -11.50 5.57
N THR A 149 32.86 -10.58 5.17
CA THR A 149 34.29 -10.61 5.50
C THR A 149 34.51 -10.49 7.00
N ILE A 150 33.80 -9.59 7.70
CA ILE A 150 33.89 -9.45 9.16
C ILE A 150 33.53 -10.77 9.85
N PHE A 151 32.40 -11.39 9.49
CA PHE A 151 32.01 -12.67 10.12
C PHE A 151 32.92 -13.83 9.69
N ALA A 152 33.38 -13.88 8.45
CA ALA A 152 34.33 -14.88 7.98
C ALA A 152 35.66 -14.79 8.75
N SER A 153 36.11 -13.57 9.10
CA SER A 153 37.34 -13.37 9.90
C SER A 153 37.28 -13.99 11.30
N LEU A 154 36.07 -14.20 11.86
CA LEU A 154 35.91 -14.93 13.12
C LEU A 154 36.14 -16.43 12.95
N ALA A 155 35.80 -16.97 11.78
CA ALA A 155 35.92 -18.39 11.46
C ALA A 155 37.36 -18.79 11.10
N VAL A 156 38.20 -17.82 10.71
CA VAL A 156 39.61 -18.05 10.38
C VAL A 156 40.45 -18.07 11.68
N PRO A 157 41.19 -19.16 11.97
CA PRO A 157 42.11 -19.22 13.09
C PRO A 157 43.18 -18.11 13.03
N SER A 158 43.53 -17.55 14.19
CA SER A 158 44.54 -16.48 14.33
C SER A 158 45.87 -16.82 13.68
N LYS A 159 46.30 -18.08 13.71
CA LYS A 159 47.54 -18.56 13.08
C LYS A 159 47.64 -18.34 11.56
N TYR A 160 46.52 -18.17 10.87
CA TYR A 160 46.53 -17.83 9.44
C TYR A 160 46.73 -16.33 9.21
N PHE A 161 46.67 -15.54 10.28
CA PHE A 161 47.02 -14.13 10.33
C PHE A 161 48.47 -13.87 10.76
N ASP A 162 49.27 -14.93 11.02
CA ASP A 162 50.70 -14.80 11.30
C ASP A 162 51.47 -14.29 10.07
N SER A 163 52.56 -13.55 10.30
CA SER A 163 53.38 -12.94 9.24
C SER A 163 53.97 -13.93 8.23
N ASP A 164 54.00 -15.21 8.57
CA ASP A 164 54.59 -16.28 7.78
C ASP A 164 53.53 -17.05 6.94
N SER A 165 52.28 -16.60 6.95
CA SER A 165 51.19 -17.17 6.16
C SER A 165 51.27 -16.74 4.69
N LEU A 166 51.02 -17.69 3.77
CA LEU A 166 51.01 -17.47 2.31
C LEU A 166 50.04 -16.37 1.84
N ILE A 167 49.06 -15.99 2.68
CA ILE A 167 48.09 -14.93 2.36
C ILE A 167 48.75 -13.54 2.41
N PHE A 168 49.83 -13.38 3.19
CA PHE A 168 50.48 -12.07 3.40
C PHE A 168 51.61 -11.77 2.43
N ASP A 169 52.05 -12.73 1.63
CA ASP A 169 53.04 -12.50 0.55
C ASP A 169 52.54 -11.49 -0.49
N TYR A 170 51.21 -11.29 -0.57
CA TYR A 170 50.55 -10.39 -1.52
C TYR A 170 49.94 -9.14 -0.87
N ILE A 171 50.05 -8.98 0.46
CA ILE A 171 49.48 -7.85 1.20
C ILE A 171 50.62 -6.92 1.63
N PRO A 172 50.55 -5.60 1.36
CA PRO A 172 51.57 -4.66 1.84
C PRO A 172 51.77 -4.75 3.36
N ARG A 173 53.03 -4.81 3.83
CA ARG A 173 53.38 -4.96 5.26
C ARG A 173 52.72 -3.92 6.16
N ASP A 174 52.56 -2.69 5.68
CA ASP A 174 51.88 -1.63 6.45
C ASP A 174 50.43 -2.02 6.77
N TYR A 175 49.75 -2.69 5.84
CA TYR A 175 48.38 -3.18 6.01
C TYR A 175 48.29 -4.35 7.00
N LEU A 176 49.34 -5.18 7.05
CA LEU A 176 49.46 -6.33 7.95
C LEU A 176 49.52 -5.91 9.43
N GLU A 177 50.30 -4.88 9.74
CA GLU A 177 50.37 -4.32 11.10
C GLU A 177 49.04 -3.75 11.57
N TYR A 178 48.25 -3.16 10.67
CA TYR A 178 46.89 -2.71 11.00
C TYR A 178 45.97 -3.89 11.30
N THR A 179 45.96 -4.95 10.48
CA THR A 179 45.08 -6.11 10.70
C THR A 179 45.33 -6.82 12.03
N LEU A 180 46.61 -6.96 12.45
CA LEU A 180 46.96 -7.57 13.73
C LEU A 180 46.49 -6.74 14.93
N LYS A 181 46.55 -5.40 14.85
CA LYS A 181 46.01 -4.51 15.90
C LYS A 181 44.51 -4.64 16.11
N PHE A 182 43.76 -4.96 15.05
CA PHE A 182 42.31 -5.16 15.09
C PHE A 182 41.91 -6.59 15.46
N GLU A 183 42.82 -7.55 15.45
CA GLU A 183 42.53 -8.96 15.76
C GLU A 183 41.88 -9.12 17.14
N GLN A 184 42.44 -8.46 18.16
CA GLN A 184 41.90 -8.47 19.52
C GLN A 184 40.46 -7.91 19.61
N PHE A 185 40.06 -7.08 18.65
CA PHE A 185 38.74 -6.46 18.59
C PHE A 185 37.78 -7.19 17.64
N ARG A 186 38.22 -8.22 16.90
CA ARG A 186 37.40 -8.88 15.86
C ARG A 186 36.03 -9.34 16.38
N PHE A 187 36.02 -9.95 17.57
CA PHE A 187 34.78 -10.41 18.19
C PHE A 187 33.89 -9.24 18.60
N LEU A 188 34.46 -8.20 19.21
CA LEU A 188 33.72 -7.00 19.60
C LEU A 188 33.12 -6.29 18.38
N ILE A 189 33.89 -6.14 17.31
CA ILE A 189 33.45 -5.53 16.05
C ILE A 189 32.31 -6.36 15.44
N ALA A 190 32.49 -7.68 15.31
CA ALA A 190 31.47 -8.55 14.75
C ALA A 190 30.18 -8.56 15.58
N MET A 191 30.27 -8.59 16.91
CA MET A 191 29.11 -8.50 17.79
C MET A 191 28.41 -7.15 17.71
N THR A 192 29.17 -6.07 17.54
CA THR A 192 28.63 -4.72 17.33
C THR A 192 27.87 -4.64 16.01
N VAL A 193 28.46 -5.15 14.92
CA VAL A 193 27.80 -5.22 13.60
C VAL A 193 26.55 -6.10 13.66
N ALA A 194 26.62 -7.26 14.32
CA ALA A 194 25.46 -8.13 14.54
C ALA A 194 24.32 -7.40 15.27
N ALA A 195 24.65 -6.66 16.33
CA ALA A 195 23.68 -5.90 17.11
C ALA A 195 23.02 -4.79 16.27
N ILE A 196 23.80 -4.06 15.47
CA ILE A 196 23.27 -3.03 14.55
C ILE A 196 22.29 -3.66 13.55
N HIS A 197 22.70 -4.73 12.86
CA HIS A 197 21.86 -5.41 11.87
C HIS A 197 20.59 -5.99 12.49
N PHE A 198 20.68 -6.49 13.73
CA PHE A 198 19.50 -6.95 14.48
C PHE A 198 18.50 -5.82 14.75
N VAL A 199 18.98 -4.64 15.18
CA VAL A 199 18.15 -3.46 15.38
C VAL A 199 17.52 -3.02 14.05
N GLU A 200 18.30 -2.96 12.98
CA GLU A 200 17.80 -2.61 11.64
C GLU A 200 16.73 -3.59 11.15
N ALA A 201 16.92 -4.89 11.35
CA ALA A 201 15.93 -5.92 11.00
C ALA A 201 14.64 -5.74 11.81
N CYS A 202 14.73 -5.41 13.10
CA CYS A 202 13.58 -5.10 13.94
C CYS A 202 12.81 -3.87 13.45
N ILE A 203 13.51 -2.82 13.01
CA ILE A 203 12.90 -1.65 12.37
C ILE A 203 12.24 -2.06 11.04
N MET A 204 12.92 -2.87 10.21
CA MET A 204 12.36 -3.36 8.95
C MET A 204 11.08 -4.19 9.16
N ILE A 205 11.03 -5.05 10.18
CA ILE A 205 9.81 -5.79 10.55
C ILE A 205 8.67 -4.82 10.87
N ARG A 206 8.92 -3.78 11.67
CA ARG A 206 7.90 -2.77 11.97
C ARG A 206 7.45 -2.02 10.72
N ARG A 207 8.39 -1.55 9.89
CA ARG A 207 8.09 -0.79 8.66
C ARG A 207 7.30 -1.63 7.66
N THR A 208 7.72 -2.86 7.38
CA THR A 208 7.03 -3.74 6.45
C THR A 208 5.63 -4.14 6.93
N ARG A 209 5.40 -4.26 8.25
CA ARG A 209 4.04 -4.43 8.81
C ARG A 209 3.20 -3.16 8.63
N PHE A 210 3.76 -1.99 8.90
CA PHE A 210 3.07 -0.71 8.73
C PHE A 210 2.63 -0.47 7.28
N TYR A 211 3.51 -0.76 6.30
CA TYR A 211 3.23 -0.66 4.86
C TYR A 211 2.60 -1.93 4.25
N ARG A 212 2.04 -2.80 5.09
CA ARG A 212 1.21 -3.96 4.70
C ARG A 212 1.88 -4.91 3.69
N VAL A 213 3.21 -5.00 3.72
CA VAL A 213 3.99 -5.81 2.77
C VAL A 213 3.58 -7.28 2.88
N PRO A 214 3.25 -7.99 1.78
CA PRO A 214 2.89 -9.41 1.84
C PRO A 214 3.99 -10.27 2.46
N LEU A 215 3.66 -11.44 3.01
CA LEU A 215 4.59 -12.25 3.80
C LEU A 215 5.89 -12.60 3.05
N GLY A 216 5.80 -13.02 1.78
CA GLY A 216 6.98 -13.35 0.97
C GLY A 216 7.96 -12.18 0.82
N PRO A 217 7.57 -11.07 0.18
CA PRO A 217 8.41 -9.87 0.07
C PRO A 217 8.86 -9.32 1.43
N ARG A 218 8.03 -9.43 2.47
CA ARG A 218 8.39 -9.01 3.84
C ARG A 218 9.58 -9.80 4.37
N LEU A 219 9.59 -11.12 4.22
CA LEU A 219 10.71 -11.96 4.63
C LEU A 219 11.97 -11.61 3.85
N LEU A 220 11.85 -11.36 2.54
CA LEU A 220 12.98 -10.94 1.70
C LEU A 220 13.57 -9.61 2.17
N TRP A 221 12.74 -8.62 2.50
CA TRP A 221 13.20 -7.32 3.03
C TRP A 221 13.93 -7.48 4.38
N VAL A 222 13.42 -8.32 5.27
CA VAL A 222 14.05 -8.57 6.58
C VAL A 222 15.38 -9.31 6.41
N LEU A 223 15.44 -10.34 5.55
CA LEU A 223 16.68 -11.07 5.26
C LEU A 223 17.72 -10.16 4.59
N ALA A 224 17.31 -9.36 3.59
CA ALA A 224 18.20 -8.39 2.96
C ALA A 224 18.76 -7.40 3.99
N THR A 225 17.96 -6.97 4.97
CA THR A 225 18.43 -6.08 6.05
C THR A 225 19.41 -6.78 6.99
N LEU A 226 19.23 -8.08 7.28
CA LEU A 226 20.19 -8.84 8.10
C LEU A 226 21.56 -8.97 7.41
N PHE A 227 21.60 -9.12 6.09
CA PHE A 227 22.84 -9.34 5.33
C PHE A 227 23.49 -8.04 4.84
N GLU A 228 22.69 -7.08 4.42
CA GLU A 228 23.17 -5.82 3.83
C GLU A 228 23.09 -4.65 4.81
N GLY A 229 22.20 -4.69 5.81
CA GLY A 229 21.97 -3.60 6.75
C GLY A 229 21.24 -2.39 6.14
N PHE A 230 21.71 -1.19 6.49
CA PHE A 230 21.14 0.09 6.07
C PHE A 230 20.82 0.26 4.55
N PRO A 231 21.63 -0.20 3.58
CA PRO A 231 21.28 -0.13 2.16
C PRO A 231 19.93 -0.78 1.80
N ALA A 232 19.56 -1.89 2.45
CA ALA A 232 18.25 -2.51 2.24
C ALA A 232 17.12 -1.61 2.75
N MET A 233 17.33 -0.91 3.87
CA MET A 233 16.38 0.07 4.42
C MET A 233 16.20 1.29 3.50
N MET A 234 17.25 1.74 2.83
CA MET A 234 17.19 2.80 1.83
C MET A 234 16.39 2.36 0.60
N ARG A 235 16.65 1.15 0.09
CA ARG A 235 15.87 0.60 -1.04
C ARG A 235 14.39 0.45 -0.69
N PHE A 236 14.07 -0.03 0.51
CA PHE A 236 12.69 -0.11 0.96
C PHE A 236 12.02 1.27 1.01
N SER A 237 12.75 2.30 1.47
CA SER A 237 12.25 3.68 1.51
C SER A 237 11.93 4.23 0.11
N SER A 238 12.72 3.87 -0.90
CA SER A 238 12.42 4.22 -2.30
C SER A 238 11.15 3.53 -2.81
N GLU A 239 10.91 2.27 -2.43
CA GLU A 239 9.65 1.59 -2.80
C GLU A 239 8.44 2.19 -2.08
N VAL A 240 8.61 2.64 -0.83
CA VAL A 240 7.58 3.41 -0.11
C VAL A 240 7.26 4.71 -0.85
N GLU A 241 8.26 5.48 -1.23
CA GLU A 241 8.08 6.75 -1.96
C GLU A 241 7.27 6.54 -3.24
N LYS A 242 7.65 5.55 -4.06
CA LYS A 242 6.92 5.17 -5.29
C LYS A 242 5.48 4.78 -5.02
N ALA A 243 5.22 4.05 -3.93
CA ALA A 243 3.87 3.64 -3.55
C ALA A 243 3.01 4.82 -3.08
N THR A 244 3.62 5.89 -2.59
CA THR A 244 2.92 7.10 -2.11
C THR A 244 2.76 8.19 -3.16
N SER A 245 3.59 8.20 -4.21
CA SER A 245 3.60 9.22 -5.26
C SER A 245 2.70 8.92 -6.46
N GLY A 246 2.15 7.71 -6.55
CA GLY A 246 1.20 7.29 -7.60
C GLY A 246 -0.25 7.53 -7.20
#